data_AF-A0A3A4NSL0-F1
#
_entry.id   AF-A0A3A4NSL0-F1
#
_cell.length_a   1.000
_cell.length_b   1.000
_cell.length_c   1.000
_cell.angle_alpha   90.00
_cell.angle_beta   90.00
_cell.angle_gamma   90.00
#
_symmetry.space_group_name_H-M   'P 1'
#
loop_
_entity.id
_entity.type
_entity.pdbx_description
1 polymer ?
#
loop_
_entity_poly.entity_id
_entity_poly.type
_entity_poly.pdbx_seq_one_letter_code
_entity_poly.pdbx_strand_id
1 'polypeptide(L)'
;MKITETPSCPHCGSQMKRWQVPDAGTWDAEFHYVCFNDDCPYFVRGWNWMQERYNARASYRHCIDPTTGCCRPLPVWSESALKDRIVFDNRINREVQKFP
;
A
#
# COMPACT_ATOMS: atom_id res chain seq x y z
N MET A 1 3.78 14.92 -8.41
CA MET A 1 3.62 14.09 -9.62
C MET A 1 2.43 13.19 -9.39
N LYS A 2 1.43 13.18 -10.29
CA LYS A 2 0.24 12.35 -10.11
C LYS A 2 0.48 10.95 -10.67
N ILE A 3 0.21 9.92 -9.88
CA ILE A 3 0.30 8.51 -10.28
C ILE A 3 -1.08 8.05 -10.76
N THR A 4 -1.18 7.73 -12.04
CA THR A 4 -2.43 7.30 -12.70
C THR A 4 -2.52 5.79 -12.88
N GLU A 5 -1.38 5.11 -12.96
CA GLU A 5 -1.28 3.65 -13.08
C GLU A 5 -0.94 3.00 -11.74
N THR A 6 -1.21 1.70 -11.60
CA THR A 6 -0.85 0.98 -10.37
C THR A 6 0.67 0.77 -10.32
N PRO A 7 1.38 1.32 -9.32
CA PRO A 7 2.83 1.20 -9.26
C PRO A 7 3.27 -0.18 -8.75
N SER A 8 4.51 -0.54 -9.09
CA SER A 8 5.20 -1.69 -8.50
C SER A 8 6.03 -1.24 -7.30
N CYS A 9 6.09 -2.08 -6.27
CA CYS A 9 6.90 -1.81 -5.09
C CYS A 9 8.39 -1.75 -5.47
N PRO A 10 9.13 -0.69 -5.10
CA PRO A 10 10.56 -0.57 -5.44
C PRO A 10 11.45 -1.58 -4.71
N HIS A 11 10.92 -2.25 -3.67
CA HIS A 11 11.70 -3.19 -2.84
C HIS A 11 11.53 -4.66 -3.24
N CYS A 12 10.43 -5.03 -3.88
CA CYS A 12 10.15 -6.42 -4.25
C CYS A 12 9.54 -6.61 -5.65
N GLY A 13 9.23 -5.52 -6.36
CA GLY A 13 8.60 -5.57 -7.68
C GLY A 13 7.12 -5.95 -7.70
N SER A 14 6.53 -6.38 -6.58
CA SER A 14 5.10 -6.74 -6.54
C SER A 14 4.20 -5.54 -6.82
N GLN A 15 3.09 -5.78 -7.53
CA GLN A 15 2.08 -4.77 -7.79
C GLN A 15 1.46 -4.29 -6.46
N MET A 16 1.41 -2.96 -6.29
CA MET A 16 0.87 -2.35 -5.08
C MET A 16 -0.67 -2.33 -5.12
N LYS A 17 -1.30 -2.30 -3.95
CA LYS A 17 -2.77 -2.27 -3.85
C LYS A 17 -3.22 -0.90 -3.37
N ARG A 18 -4.42 -0.49 -3.79
CA ARG A 18 -5.08 0.68 -3.20
C ARG A 18 -5.48 0.35 -1.77
N TRP A 19 -5.17 1.26 -0.87
CA TRP A 19 -5.54 1.21 0.54
C TRP A 19 -6.31 2.47 0.87
N GLN A 20 -7.54 2.30 1.35
CA GLN A 20 -8.39 3.42 1.76
C GLN A 20 -7.80 4.07 3.00
N VAL A 21 -7.48 5.37 2.90
CA VAL A 21 -7.01 6.12 4.06
C VAL A 21 -8.15 6.28 5.08
N PRO A 22 -7.86 6.43 6.38
CA PRO A 22 -8.90 6.74 7.36
C PRO A 22 -9.54 8.11 7.10
N ASP A 23 -10.87 8.19 7.19
CA ASP A 23 -11.65 9.42 6.97
C ASP A 23 -11.24 10.58 7.90
N ALA A 24 -10.76 10.26 9.10
CA ALA A 24 -10.27 11.24 10.08
C ALA A 24 -8.75 11.51 9.97
N GLY A 25 -8.10 11.10 8.88
CA GLY A 25 -6.67 11.30 8.67
C GLY A 25 -6.33 12.68 8.08
N THR A 26 -5.08 13.10 8.24
CA THR A 26 -4.52 14.31 7.60
C THR A 26 -4.10 14.03 6.14
N TRP A 27 -4.75 13.08 5.46
CA TRP A 27 -4.38 12.62 4.13
C TRP A 27 -5.31 13.25 3.10
N ASP A 28 -4.75 13.97 2.13
CA ASP A 28 -5.52 14.68 1.11
C ASP A 28 -6.05 13.76 -0.01
N ALA A 29 -5.55 12.51 -0.09
CA ALA A 29 -5.91 11.53 -1.11
C ALA A 29 -6.89 10.49 -0.57
N GLU A 30 -7.90 10.11 -1.37
CA GLU A 30 -8.90 9.08 -1.01
C GLU A 30 -8.29 7.69 -0.76
N PHE A 31 -7.17 7.40 -1.42
CA PHE A 31 -6.44 6.16 -1.25
C PHE A 31 -4.93 6.41 -1.42
N HIS A 32 -4.14 5.54 -0.83
CA HIS A 32 -2.72 5.43 -1.12
C HIS A 32 -2.42 4.08 -1.75
N TYR A 33 -1.32 3.97 -2.49
CA TYR A 33 -0.80 2.67 -2.91
C TYR A 33 0.08 2.09 -1.81
N VAL A 34 -0.14 0.83 -1.44
CA VAL A 34 0.63 0.15 -0.39
C VAL A 34 1.09 -1.23 -0.86
N CYS A 35 2.33 -1.59 -0.54
CA CYS A 35 2.85 -2.93 -0.78
C CYS A 35 2.40 -3.88 0.35
N PHE A 36 1.49 -4.81 0.02
CA PHE A 36 1.00 -5.85 0.92
C PHE A 36 1.63 -7.24 0.67
N ASN A 37 2.78 -7.30 0.00
CA ASN A 37 3.55 -8.54 -0.09
C ASN A 37 4.25 -8.78 1.27
N ASP A 38 3.93 -9.89 1.93
CA ASP A 38 4.50 -10.25 3.24
C ASP A 38 5.94 -10.76 3.15
N ASP A 39 6.39 -11.14 1.96
CA ASP A 39 7.79 -11.50 1.68
C ASP A 39 8.63 -10.30 1.22
N CYS A 40 8.04 -9.09 1.20
CA CYS A 40 8.75 -7.89 0.80
C CYS A 40 9.93 -7.64 1.76
N PRO A 41 11.18 -7.53 1.27
CA PRO A 41 12.34 -7.45 2.14
C PRO A 41 12.39 -6.14 2.95
N TYR A 42 11.70 -5.09 2.48
CA TYR A 42 11.50 -3.86 3.26
C TYR A 42 10.62 -4.09 4.48
N PHE A 43 9.54 -4.87 4.34
CA PHE A 43 8.62 -5.21 5.41
C PHE A 43 9.24 -6.23 6.38
N VAL A 44 9.89 -7.28 5.87
CA VAL A 44 10.51 -8.32 6.71
C VAL A 44 11.61 -7.72 7.59
N ARG A 45 12.52 -6.91 7.02
CA ARG A 45 13.58 -6.26 7.80
C ARG A 45 13.06 -5.24 8.81
N GLY A 46 11.91 -4.62 8.54
CA GLY A 46 11.31 -3.63 9.44
C GLY A 46 10.98 -4.20 10.83
N TRP A 47 10.58 -5.46 10.92
CA TRP A 47 10.32 -6.14 12.20
C TRP A 47 11.56 -6.18 13.09
N ASN A 48 12.68 -6.65 12.54
CA ASN A 48 13.93 -6.73 13.27
C ASN A 48 14.43 -5.33 13.66
N TRP A 49 14.36 -4.36 12.74
CA TRP A 49 14.82 -3.00 13.00
C TRP A 49 14.05 -2.32 14.15
N MET A 50 12.71 -2.44 14.16
CA MET A 50 11.89 -1.88 15.24
C MET A 50 12.13 -2.58 16.58
N GLN A 51 12.33 -3.88 16.55
CA GLN A 51 12.63 -4.68 17.75
C GLN A 51 14.00 -4.32 18.34
N GLU A 52 15.05 -4.25 17.51
CA GLU A 52 16.42 -3.94 17.96
C GLU A 52 16.55 -2.50 18.46
N ARG A 53 15.91 -1.54 17.77
CA ARG A 53 16.13 -0.12 18.03
C ARG A 53 15.19 0.47 19.08
N TYR A 54 13.98 -0.07 19.20
CA TYR A 54 12.91 0.48 20.03
C TYR A 54 12.20 -0.55 20.91
N ASN A 55 12.61 -1.83 20.88
CA ASN A 55 11.92 -2.92 21.57
C ASN A 55 10.41 -2.98 21.25
N ALA A 56 10.06 -2.69 19.99
CA ALA A 56 8.68 -2.62 19.53
C ALA A 56 8.38 -3.71 18.49
N ARG A 57 7.29 -4.46 18.71
CA ARG A 57 6.75 -5.41 17.73
C ARG A 57 5.95 -4.66 16.66
N ALA A 58 6.66 -4.00 15.77
CA ALA A 58 6.10 -3.27 14.64
C ALA A 58 6.98 -3.42 13.40
N SER A 59 6.41 -3.16 12.23
CA SER A 59 7.16 -2.98 10.98
C SER A 59 6.51 -1.85 10.18
N TYR A 60 6.92 -1.68 8.94
CA TYR A 60 6.39 -0.70 8.02
C TYR A 60 6.26 -1.28 6.62
N ARG A 61 5.20 -0.88 5.91
CA ARG A 61 4.97 -1.19 4.49
C ARG A 61 5.29 0.03 3.64
N HIS A 62 5.79 -0.19 2.42
CA HIS A 62 6.05 0.88 1.48
C HIS A 62 4.71 1.46 1.00
N CYS A 63 4.54 2.77 1.14
CA CYS A 63 3.32 3.50 0.82
C CYS A 63 3.63 4.70 -0.09
N ILE A 64 2.76 4.95 -1.07
CA ILE A 64 2.86 6.06 -2.01
C ILE A 64 1.54 6.82 -2.02
N ASP A 65 1.63 8.14 -1.85
CA ASP A 65 0.54 9.07 -2.12
C ASP A 65 0.42 9.28 -3.65
N PRO A 66 -0.72 8.90 -4.28
CA PRO A 66 -0.89 9.02 -5.73
C PRO A 66 -1.04 10.47 -6.21
N THR A 67 -1.38 11.41 -5.34
CA THR A 67 -1.55 12.82 -5.70
C THR A 67 -0.20 13.52 -5.80
N THR A 68 0.68 13.28 -4.83
CA THR A 68 1.99 13.93 -4.74
C THR A 68 3.12 13.10 -5.35
N GLY A 69 3.00 11.77 -5.34
CA GLY A 69 4.06 10.81 -5.66
C GLY A 69 5.00 10.55 -4.46
N CYS A 70 4.71 11.15 -3.30
CA CYS A 70 5.56 11.00 -2.12
C CYS A 70 5.51 9.57 -1.57
N CYS A 71 6.69 9.02 -1.31
CA CYS A 71 6.87 7.71 -0.69
C CYS A 71 7.05 7.86 0.83
N ARG A 72 6.47 6.94 1.61
CA ARG A 72 6.60 6.92 3.06
C ARG A 72 6.52 5.50 3.65
N PRO A 73 7.13 5.27 4.83
CA PRO A 73 6.80 4.10 5.64
C PRO A 73 5.38 4.21 6.18
N LEU A 74 4.59 3.14 6.04
CA LEU A 74 3.28 3.00 6.67
C LEU A 74 3.41 1.98 7.82
N PRO A 75 3.35 2.40 9.09
CA PRO A 75 3.56 1.52 10.23
C PRO A 75 2.48 0.45 10.33
N VAL A 76 2.86 -0.75 10.76
CA VAL A 76 1.99 -1.91 10.95
C VAL A 76 2.38 -2.66 12.24
N TRP A 77 1.38 -3.12 12.99
CA TRP A 77 1.56 -3.86 14.26
C TRP A 77 1.39 -5.38 14.12
N SER A 78 0.95 -5.84 12.95
CA SER A 78 0.87 -7.26 12.58
C SER A 78 0.98 -7.41 11.06
N GLU A 79 1.17 -8.66 10.58
CA GLU A 79 1.09 -8.97 9.15
C GLU A 79 -0.28 -8.66 8.54
N SER A 80 -1.35 -8.80 9.34
CA SER A 80 -2.73 -8.53 8.92
C SER A 80 -3.13 -7.06 8.99
N ALA A 81 -2.35 -6.22 9.68
CA ALA A 81 -2.69 -4.81 9.87
C ALA A 81 -2.93 -4.11 8.52
N LEU A 82 -4.01 -3.33 8.48
CA LEU A 82 -4.43 -2.49 7.35
C LEU A 82 -4.99 -3.25 6.14
N LYS A 83 -4.93 -4.59 6.12
CA LYS A 83 -5.44 -5.39 4.99
C LYS A 83 -6.97 -5.36 4.85
N ASP A 84 -7.68 -5.02 5.93
CA ASP A 84 -9.13 -4.84 5.97
C ASP A 84 -9.63 -3.65 5.14
N ARG A 85 -8.74 -2.71 4.80
CA ARG A 85 -9.04 -1.51 4.01
C ARG A 85 -8.45 -1.54 2.60
N ILE A 86 -8.07 -2.73 2.11
CA ILE A 86 -7.65 -2.90 0.73
C ILE A 86 -8.86 -2.71 -0.18
N VAL A 87 -8.73 -1.78 -1.13
CA VAL A 87 -9.77 -1.54 -2.14
C VAL A 87 -9.44 -2.38 -3.37
N PHE A 88 -10.33 -3.30 -3.70
CA PHE A 88 -10.25 -4.06 -4.95
C PHE A 88 -10.92 -3.24 -6.06
N ASP A 89 -10.17 -2.98 -7.13
CA ASP A 89 -10.73 -2.32 -8.31
C ASP A 89 -11.57 -3.34 -9.08
N ASN A 90 -12.90 -3.27 -8.93
CA ASN A 90 -13.85 -4.06 -9.72
C ASN A 90 -13.94 -3.47 -11.14
N ARG A 91 -12.83 -3.51 -11.90
CA ARG A 91 -12.89 -3.29 -13.35
C ARG A 91 -13.43 -4.54 -14.02
N ILE A 92 -14.74 -4.73 -13.95
CA ILE A 92 -15.41 -5.45 -15.04
C ILE A 92 -15.21 -4.55 -16.26
N ASN A 93 -14.37 -5.00 -17.19
CA ASN A 93 -14.18 -4.36 -18.49
C ASN A 93 -15.55 -4.05 -19.10
N ARG A 94 -15.91 -2.76 -19.20
CA ARG A 94 -17.05 -2.30 -20.03
C ARG A 94 -16.66 -2.32 -21.51
N GLU A 95 -16.10 -3.44 -21.95
CA GLU A 95 -15.83 -3.73 -23.34
C GLU A 95 -16.18 -5.20 -23.55
N VAL A 96 -17.43 -5.43 -23.96
CA VAL A 96 -17.91 -6.41 -24.95
C VAL A 96 -19.41 -6.57 -24.68
N GLN A 97 -20.24 -5.76 -25.36
CA GLN A 97 -21.35 -6.26 -26.19
C GLN A 97 -21.99 -5.08 -26.96
N LYS A 98 -21.29 -4.58 -27.98
CA LYS A 98 -21.95 -4.08 -29.18
C LYS A 98 -21.67 -5.08 -30.28
N PHE A 99 -22.63 -5.93 -30.59
CA PHE A 99 -22.74 -6.66 -31.85
C PHE A 99 -24.25 -6.79 -32.18
N PRO A 100 -24.57 -6.86 -33.48
CA PRO A 100 -25.61 -6.05 -34.13
C PRO A 100 -27.06 -6.35 -33.76
#